data_AF-A0A8H7BXJ2-F1
#
_entry.id   AF-A0A8H7BXJ2-F1
#
_cell.length_a   1.000
_cell.length_b   1.000
_cell.length_c   1.000
_cell.angle_alpha   90.00
_cell.angle_beta   90.00
_cell.angle_gamma   90.00
#
_symmetry.space_group_name_H-M   'P 1'
#
loop_
_entity.id
_entity.type
_entity.pdbx_description
1 polymer ?
#
loop_
_entity_poly.entity_id
_entity_poly.type
_entity_poly.pdbx_seq_one_letter_code
_entity_poly.pdbx_strand_id
1 'polypeptide(L)'
;MTTEKQQSLHVLPTLDEVLQRKTRPPVCLYNYYIVLRDRLELEILLDFWLDVQQANVLYRRYHKHKNKQQQVDHHVTTPTTPTTIAPSSLKDTYLLTHMLLSAQTPRPSMATTSSACSVHKRAPPPTQADMMDVVERIFLRYFVPSAEKELHLLPDSMREGVLRDFKPTENPAIFNEPKDYVHHLLQSTFPLFLRYKVLMNMTLHQQIGRIACGLFGLLVGFSLEFSLIFLNIQPWQKRLWGIFPIAFGVFCLVTGLAGLDPTWVLCFHVSETTTFRFNTICQPYVKDILVSRSIVVLTIIFLLSAILLVVFCNLPGKRL
;
A
#
# COMPACT_ATOMS: atom_id res chain seq x y z
N MET A 1 -28.31 -16.02 1.87
CA MET A 1 -27.50 -14.84 1.45
C MET A 1 -26.53 -14.33 2.52
N THR A 2 -26.73 -14.62 3.81
CA THR A 2 -25.80 -14.25 4.90
C THR A 2 -24.58 -15.18 5.01
N THR A 3 -24.73 -16.46 4.66
CA THR A 3 -23.69 -17.48 4.80
C THR A 3 -22.52 -17.35 3.81
N GLU A 4 -22.77 -17.03 2.54
CA GLU A 4 -21.68 -16.82 1.55
C GLU A 4 -20.84 -15.57 1.86
N LYS A 5 -21.49 -14.49 2.31
CA LYS A 5 -20.79 -13.28 2.75
C LYS A 5 -19.91 -13.59 3.97
N GLN A 6 -20.34 -14.50 4.83
CA GLN A 6 -19.59 -14.93 6.01
C GLN A 6 -18.41 -15.86 5.68
N GLN A 7 -18.53 -16.72 4.67
CA GLN A 7 -17.37 -17.50 4.16
C GLN A 7 -16.32 -16.61 3.50
N SER A 8 -16.72 -15.55 2.78
CA SER A 8 -15.78 -14.58 2.20
C SER A 8 -15.01 -13.75 3.24
N LEU A 9 -15.50 -13.70 4.48
CA LEU A 9 -14.87 -12.94 5.57
C LEU A 9 -13.69 -13.68 6.23
N HIS A 10 -13.47 -14.97 5.96
CA HIS A 10 -12.41 -15.77 6.60
C HIS A 10 -11.22 -16.08 5.69
N VAL A 11 -11.21 -15.57 4.45
CA VAL A 11 -10.16 -15.85 3.48
C VAL A 11 -9.34 -14.58 3.24
N LEU A 12 -8.02 -14.73 3.13
CA LEU A 12 -7.14 -13.64 2.74
C LEU A 12 -7.45 -13.22 1.30
N PRO A 13 -7.45 -11.91 1.00
CA PRO A 13 -7.78 -11.44 -0.34
C PRO A 13 -6.75 -11.91 -1.35
N THR A 14 -7.21 -12.15 -2.58
CA THR A 14 -6.34 -12.52 -3.71
C THR A 14 -5.70 -11.28 -4.35
N LEU A 15 -4.64 -11.48 -5.15
CA LEU A 15 -4.02 -10.40 -5.91
C LEU A 15 -5.05 -9.71 -6.81
N ASP A 16 -5.88 -10.48 -7.52
CA ASP A 16 -6.86 -9.94 -8.45
C ASP A 16 -7.90 -9.07 -7.74
N GLU A 17 -8.32 -9.42 -6.53
CA GLU A 17 -9.21 -8.59 -5.73
C GLU A 17 -8.56 -7.25 -5.34
N VAL A 18 -7.27 -7.28 -5.00
CA VAL A 18 -6.49 -6.08 -4.68
C VAL A 18 -6.34 -5.20 -5.93
N LEU A 19 -5.95 -5.77 -7.07
CA LEU A 19 -5.79 -5.07 -8.35
C LEU A 19 -7.12 -4.48 -8.86
N GLN A 20 -8.23 -5.17 -8.65
CA GLN A 20 -9.58 -4.69 -8.97
C GLN A 20 -10.15 -3.72 -7.93
N ARG A 21 -9.38 -3.33 -6.90
CA ARG A 21 -9.78 -2.40 -5.83
C ARG A 21 -11.01 -2.87 -5.04
N LYS A 22 -11.19 -4.19 -4.89
CA LYS A 22 -12.29 -4.80 -4.12
C LYS A 22 -11.99 -4.92 -2.63
N THR A 23 -10.75 -4.66 -2.21
CA THR A 23 -10.27 -4.86 -0.84
C THR A 23 -10.16 -3.54 -0.06
N ARG A 24 -10.03 -3.66 1.27
CA ARG A 24 -9.94 -2.52 2.19
C ARG A 24 -8.59 -2.49 2.91
N PRO A 25 -8.17 -1.34 3.47
CA PRO A 25 -6.97 -1.26 4.30
C PRO A 25 -6.98 -2.29 5.45
N PRO A 26 -5.83 -2.87 5.81
CA PRO A 26 -4.49 -2.56 5.32
C PRO A 26 -4.08 -3.31 4.03
N VAL A 27 -4.94 -4.16 3.48
CA VAL A 27 -4.63 -5.02 2.32
C VAL A 27 -5.30 -4.47 1.05
N CYS A 28 -5.00 -3.23 0.69
CA CYS A 28 -5.54 -2.54 -0.48
C CYS A 28 -4.48 -2.22 -1.53
N LEU A 29 -4.89 -1.86 -2.76
CA LEU A 29 -3.99 -1.55 -3.88
C LEU A 29 -2.95 -0.49 -3.51
N TYR A 30 -3.35 0.54 -2.78
CA TYR A 30 -2.44 1.58 -2.32
C TYR A 30 -1.31 1.02 -1.42
N ASN A 31 -1.68 0.25 -0.40
CA ASN A 31 -0.69 -0.34 0.50
C ASN A 31 0.16 -1.40 -0.20
N TYR A 32 -0.39 -2.09 -1.20
CA TYR A 32 0.37 -3.00 -2.05
C TYR A 32 1.44 -2.25 -2.82
N TYR A 33 1.09 -1.13 -3.47
CA TYR A 33 2.04 -0.26 -4.16
C TYR A 33 3.15 0.23 -3.22
N ILE A 34 2.81 0.70 -2.01
CA ILE A 34 3.82 1.14 -1.03
C ILE A 34 4.80 0.00 -0.70
N VAL A 35 4.30 -1.22 -0.48
CA VAL A 35 5.16 -2.36 -0.15
C VAL A 35 6.03 -2.77 -1.32
N LEU A 36 5.49 -2.80 -2.55
CA LEU A 36 6.29 -3.08 -3.74
C LEU A 36 7.42 -2.06 -3.88
N ARG A 37 7.15 -0.77 -3.69
CA ARG A 37 8.13 0.32 -3.79
C ARG A 37 9.17 0.30 -2.67
N ASP A 38 8.73 0.29 -1.41
CA ASP A 38 9.62 0.54 -0.26
C ASP A 38 10.33 -0.74 0.25
N ARG A 39 9.89 -1.94 -0.17
CA ARG A 39 10.37 -3.22 0.37
C ARG A 39 10.89 -4.19 -0.67
N LEU A 40 10.30 -4.18 -1.86
CA LEU A 40 10.62 -5.15 -2.91
C LEU A 40 11.30 -4.52 -4.12
N GLU A 41 11.22 -3.19 -4.27
CA GLU A 41 11.74 -2.45 -5.43
C GLU A 41 11.14 -2.96 -6.75
N LEU A 42 9.85 -3.31 -6.71
CA LEU A 42 9.08 -3.90 -7.83
C LEU A 42 7.89 -3.03 -8.26
N GLU A 43 7.87 -1.75 -7.91
CA GLU A 43 6.79 -0.82 -8.25
C GLU A 43 6.59 -0.67 -9.76
N ILE A 44 7.67 -0.79 -10.54
CA ILE A 44 7.66 -0.68 -12.01
C ILE A 44 6.74 -1.75 -12.61
N LEU A 45 6.73 -2.96 -12.04
CA LEU A 45 5.84 -4.05 -12.48
C LEU A 45 4.37 -3.68 -12.33
N LEU A 46 4.00 -3.13 -11.16
CA LEU A 46 2.62 -2.74 -10.90
C LEU A 46 2.20 -1.53 -11.74
N ASP A 47 3.09 -0.55 -11.91
CA ASP A 47 2.86 0.61 -12.76
C ASP A 47 2.59 0.20 -14.21
N PHE A 48 3.44 -0.68 -14.77
CA PHE A 48 3.25 -1.21 -16.12
C PHE A 48 1.92 -1.95 -16.26
N TRP A 49 1.63 -2.87 -15.34
CA TRP A 49 0.39 -3.64 -15.38
C TRP A 49 -0.85 -2.74 -15.34
N LEU A 50 -0.83 -1.71 -14.49
CA LEU A 50 -1.92 -0.73 -14.37
C LEU A 50 -2.05 0.13 -15.63
N ASP A 51 -0.95 0.60 -16.21
CA ASP A 51 -0.95 1.39 -17.44
C ASP A 51 -1.55 0.59 -18.61
N VAL A 52 -1.15 -0.67 -18.79
CA VAL A 52 -1.70 -1.55 -19.85
C VAL A 52 -3.17 -1.89 -19.58
N GLN A 53 -3.58 -2.08 -18.32
CA GLN A 53 -5.00 -2.28 -18.00
C GLN A 53 -5.84 -1.04 -18.31
N GLN A 54 -5.32 0.15 -18.02
CA GLN A 54 -5.99 1.40 -18.36
C GLN A 54 -6.12 1.58 -19.88
N ALA A 55 -5.06 1.27 -20.64
CA ALA A 55 -5.11 1.28 -22.10
C ALA A 55 -6.17 0.31 -22.65
N ASN A 56 -6.28 -0.89 -22.07
CA ASN A 56 -7.32 -1.86 -22.45
C ASN A 56 -8.74 -1.35 -22.18
N VAL A 57 -8.98 -0.69 -21.03
CA VAL A 57 -10.28 -0.08 -20.71
C VAL A 57 -10.60 1.05 -21.69
N LEU A 58 -9.61 1.87 -22.04
CA LEU A 58 -9.75 2.96 -23.00
C LEU A 58 -10.10 2.42 -24.40
N TYR A 59 -9.39 1.38 -24.86
CA TYR A 59 -9.63 0.71 -26.13
C TYR A 59 -11.06 0.15 -26.24
N ARG A 60 -11.55 -0.52 -25.19
CA ARG A 60 -12.94 -1.03 -25.15
C ARG A 60 -13.96 0.09 -25.26
N ARG A 61 -13.71 1.24 -24.63
CA ARG A 61 -14.58 2.43 -24.73
C ARG A 61 -14.58 2.99 -26.15
N TYR A 62 -13.40 3.14 -26.75
CA TYR A 62 -13.23 3.58 -28.14
C TYR A 62 -13.99 2.69 -29.12
N HIS A 63 -13.79 1.38 -29.06
CA HIS A 63 -14.46 0.42 -29.95
C HIS A 63 -15.99 0.43 -29.78
N LYS A 64 -16.48 0.57 -28.54
CA LYS A 64 -17.93 0.70 -28.27
C LYS A 64 -18.52 1.95 -28.92
N HIS A 65 -17.80 3.06 -28.91
CA HIS A 65 -18.24 4.31 -29.52
C HIS A 65 -18.20 4.25 -31.06
N LYS A 66 -17.12 3.69 -31.63
CA LYS A 66 -16.97 3.46 -33.07
C LYS A 66 -18.10 2.59 -33.63
N ASN A 67 -18.42 1.48 -32.95
CA ASN A 67 -19.55 0.61 -33.32
C ASN A 67 -20.89 1.33 -33.25
N LYS A 68 -21.09 2.18 -32.23
CA LYS A 68 -22.32 2.95 -32.08
C LYS A 68 -22.47 4.01 -33.17
N GLN A 69 -21.38 4.65 -33.60
CA GLN A 69 -21.39 5.60 -34.72
C GLN A 69 -21.76 4.89 -36.03
N GLN A 70 -21.13 3.75 -36.32
CA GLN A 70 -21.42 2.97 -37.53
C GLN A 70 -22.89 2.49 -37.61
N GLN A 71 -23.51 2.13 -36.48
CA GLN A 71 -24.92 1.77 -36.43
C GLN A 71 -25.87 2.96 -36.69
N VAL A 72 -25.48 4.18 -36.32
CA VAL A 72 -26.28 5.39 -36.56
C VAL A 72 -26.19 5.79 -38.04
N ASP A 73 -25.01 5.67 -38.65
CA ASP A 73 -24.81 5.99 -40.07
C ASP A 73 -25.59 5.03 -41.01
N HIS A 74 -25.84 3.79 -40.59
CA HIS A 74 -26.66 2.84 -41.34
C HIS A 74 -28.17 3.10 -41.25
N HIS A 75 -28.64 3.91 -40.28
CA HIS A 75 -30.07 4.21 -40.12
C HIS A 75 -30.45 5.61 -40.64
N VAL A 76 -29.48 6.46 -40.98
CA VAL A 76 -29.70 7.82 -41.52
C VAL A 76 -29.26 7.87 -42.98
N THR A 77 -30.01 7.20 -43.86
CA THR A 77 -29.98 7.51 -45.30
C THR A 77 -31.05 8.57 -45.59
N THR A 78 -30.88 9.78 -45.07
CA THR A 78 -31.61 10.98 -45.54
C THR A 78 -30.74 12.21 -45.27
N PRO A 79 -30.49 13.10 -46.25
CA PRO A 79 -29.39 14.05 -46.16
C PRO A 79 -29.81 15.33 -45.42
N THR A 80 -29.06 15.71 -44.38
CA THR A 80 -28.97 17.11 -43.93
C THR A 80 -27.56 17.45 -43.42
N THR A 81 -26.89 18.29 -44.22
CA THR A 81 -25.91 19.36 -43.97
C THR A 81 -24.98 19.34 -42.73
N PRO A 82 -23.65 19.56 -42.90
CA PRO A 82 -22.69 19.53 -41.80
C PRO A 82 -22.62 20.88 -41.06
N THR A 83 -22.61 20.85 -39.73
CA THR A 83 -22.23 22.01 -38.90
C THR A 83 -20.86 21.75 -38.28
N THR A 84 -19.90 22.57 -38.70
CA THR A 84 -18.53 22.66 -38.20
C THR A 84 -18.48 23.06 -36.72
N ILE A 85 -17.78 22.31 -35.88
CA ILE A 85 -17.39 22.74 -34.53
C ILE A 85 -15.87 22.56 -34.38
N ALA A 86 -15.21 23.65 -34.02
CA ALA A 86 -13.76 23.81 -33.86
C ALA A 86 -13.17 23.01 -32.68
N PRO A 87 -11.85 22.71 -32.66
CA PRO A 87 -11.22 21.92 -31.62
C PRO A 87 -10.90 22.76 -30.38
N SER A 88 -11.42 22.38 -29.21
CA SER A 88 -11.07 22.97 -27.92
C SER A 88 -10.04 22.11 -27.17
N SER A 89 -8.83 22.67 -27.05
CA SER A 89 -7.77 22.48 -26.03
C SER A 89 -7.63 21.11 -25.32
N LEU A 90 -6.54 20.43 -25.68
CA LEU A 90 -6.02 19.14 -25.19
C LEU A 90 -5.61 19.08 -23.70
N LYS A 91 -5.70 20.17 -22.93
CA LYS A 91 -5.08 20.24 -21.58
C LYS A 91 -5.99 19.77 -20.43
N ASP A 92 -7.31 19.76 -20.60
CA ASP A 92 -8.24 19.49 -19.50
C ASP A 92 -8.52 17.99 -19.24
N THR A 93 -8.33 17.13 -20.25
CA THR A 93 -8.52 15.67 -20.12
C THR A 93 -7.40 15.02 -19.29
N TYR A 94 -6.20 15.60 -19.32
CA TYR A 94 -5.06 15.13 -18.53
C TYR A 94 -5.24 15.41 -17.04
N LEU A 95 -5.87 16.52 -16.64
CA LEU A 95 -6.09 16.84 -15.22
C LEU A 95 -7.13 15.94 -14.55
N LEU A 96 -8.17 15.49 -15.26
CA LEU A 96 -9.19 14.61 -14.67
C LEU A 96 -8.72 13.15 -14.60
N THR A 97 -7.94 12.71 -15.59
CA THR A 97 -7.33 11.37 -15.62
C THR A 97 -6.20 11.27 -14.59
N HIS A 98 -5.42 12.35 -14.41
CA HIS A 98 -4.55 12.47 -13.26
C HIS A 98 -5.35 12.58 -11.96
N MET A 99 -6.50 13.26 -11.85
CA MET A 99 -7.29 13.27 -10.59
C MET A 99 -7.81 11.90 -10.15
N LEU A 100 -8.13 11.01 -11.09
CA LEU A 100 -8.55 9.64 -10.76
C LEU A 100 -7.37 8.71 -10.42
N LEU A 101 -6.14 9.08 -10.78
CA LEU A 101 -4.89 8.39 -10.41
C LEU A 101 -4.01 9.17 -9.40
N SER A 102 -4.38 10.39 -9.01
CA SER A 102 -3.64 11.28 -8.10
C SER A 102 -4.31 11.39 -6.74
N ALA A 103 -5.04 10.36 -6.32
CA ALA A 103 -5.12 10.07 -4.91
C ALA A 103 -3.73 9.60 -4.44
N GLN A 104 -2.74 10.51 -4.39
CA GLN A 104 -1.56 10.57 -3.49
C GLN A 104 -0.37 11.35 -4.07
N THR A 105 -0.32 12.64 -3.74
CA THR A 105 0.83 13.21 -3.02
C THR A 105 0.28 14.04 -1.83
N PRO A 106 1.03 14.24 -0.73
CA PRO A 106 0.46 14.49 0.58
C PRO A 106 0.00 15.94 0.76
N ARG A 107 -1.22 16.15 1.28
CA ARG A 107 -1.61 17.42 1.91
C ARG A 107 -2.13 17.19 3.33
N PRO A 108 -1.87 18.13 4.25
CA PRO A 108 -2.39 18.10 5.61
C PRO A 108 -3.88 18.44 5.64
N SER A 109 -4.56 17.92 6.67
CA SER A 109 -5.87 18.33 7.18
C SER A 109 -7.10 17.97 6.33
N MET A 110 -7.82 16.92 6.76
CA MET A 110 -9.26 16.80 6.53
C MET A 110 -10.00 17.45 7.69
N ALA A 111 -10.68 18.57 7.44
CA ALA A 111 -11.83 19.00 8.20
C ALA A 111 -12.72 19.92 7.34
N THR A 112 -14.04 19.68 7.44
CA THR A 112 -15.16 20.58 7.13
C THR A 112 -15.61 20.78 5.66
N THR A 113 -16.78 20.18 5.38
CA THR A 113 -17.96 20.75 4.70
C THR A 113 -17.77 21.67 3.49
N SER A 114 -18.32 21.30 2.33
CA SER A 114 -19.54 21.93 1.78
C SER A 114 -19.81 21.47 0.34
N SER A 115 -21.10 21.41 0.06
CA SER A 115 -21.78 21.14 -1.19
C SER A 115 -21.13 21.78 -2.42
N ALA A 116 -20.88 20.98 -3.46
CA ALA A 116 -20.76 21.46 -4.83
C ALA A 116 -21.41 20.45 -5.79
N CYS A 117 -22.58 20.80 -6.32
CA CYS A 117 -23.15 20.16 -7.49
C CYS A 117 -22.19 20.35 -8.68
N SER A 118 -21.48 19.29 -9.05
CA SER A 118 -20.75 19.22 -10.31
C SER A 118 -21.67 18.60 -11.37
N VAL A 119 -22.13 19.43 -12.30
CA VAL A 119 -22.75 19.00 -13.55
C VAL A 119 -21.70 18.18 -14.31
N HIS A 120 -21.84 16.85 -14.32
CA HIS A 120 -20.96 15.95 -15.06
C HIS A 120 -21.06 16.21 -16.58
N LYS A 121 -20.20 17.09 -17.11
CA LYS A 121 -19.87 17.07 -18.54
C LYS A 121 -19.24 15.71 -18.84
N ARG A 122 -19.94 14.87 -19.62
CA ARG A 122 -19.40 13.59 -20.09
C ARG A 122 -18.11 13.88 -20.85
N ALA A 123 -17.02 13.21 -20.46
CA ALA A 123 -15.75 13.31 -21.17
C ALA A 123 -15.96 13.03 -22.67
N PRO A 124 -15.24 13.74 -23.56
CA PRO A 124 -15.33 13.50 -24.99
C PRO A 124 -15.00 12.04 -25.31
N PRO A 125 -15.58 11.48 -26.38
CA PRO A 125 -15.26 10.12 -26.81
C PRO A 125 -13.76 10.02 -27.12
N PRO A 126 -13.08 8.93 -26.71
CA PRO A 126 -11.67 8.75 -27.03
C PRO A 126 -11.47 8.69 -28.55
N THR A 127 -10.46 9.37 -29.05
CA THR A 127 -10.12 9.38 -30.48
C THR A 127 -9.06 8.32 -30.81
N GLN A 128 -8.89 8.02 -32.10
CA GLN A 128 -7.85 7.10 -32.54
C GLN A 128 -6.44 7.61 -32.21
N ALA A 129 -6.21 8.92 -32.33
CA ALA A 129 -4.92 9.54 -31.97
C ALA A 129 -4.63 9.34 -30.47
N ASP A 130 -5.61 9.58 -29.60
CA ASP A 130 -5.45 9.35 -28.15
C ASP A 130 -5.06 7.89 -27.83
N MET A 131 -5.58 6.92 -28.59
CA MET A 131 -5.22 5.51 -28.42
C MET A 131 -3.77 5.23 -28.83
N MET A 132 -3.31 5.79 -29.97
CA MET A 132 -1.92 5.66 -30.42
C MET A 132 -0.95 6.25 -29.40
N ASP A 133 -1.25 7.46 -28.93
CA ASP A 133 -0.41 8.20 -27.98
C ASP A 133 -0.24 7.44 -26.66
N VAL A 134 -1.29 6.76 -26.19
CA VAL A 134 -1.24 5.92 -24.99
C VAL A 134 -0.36 4.69 -25.21
N VAL A 135 -0.52 4.00 -26.34
CA VAL A 135 0.27 2.81 -26.68
C VAL A 135 1.75 3.17 -26.86
N GLU A 136 2.03 4.26 -27.58
CA GLU A 136 3.38 4.81 -27.76
C GLU A 136 4.01 5.20 -26.43
N ARG A 137 3.28 5.90 -25.55
CA ARG A 137 3.79 6.26 -24.22
C ARG A 137 4.17 5.05 -23.39
N ILE A 138 3.35 4.00 -23.38
CA ILE A 138 3.66 2.76 -22.64
C ILE A 138 4.93 2.14 -23.22
N PHE A 139 5.05 2.05 -24.54
CA PHE A 139 6.24 1.52 -25.19
C PHE A 139 7.51 2.32 -24.84
N LEU A 140 7.46 3.64 -25.02
CA LEU A 140 8.58 4.55 -24.74
C LEU A 140 9.02 4.52 -23.27
N ARG A 141 8.07 4.30 -22.35
CA ARG A 141 8.33 4.32 -20.91
C ARG A 141 8.96 3.04 -20.39
N TYR A 142 8.55 1.88 -20.93
CA TYR A 142 8.87 0.57 -20.34
C TYR A 142 9.76 -0.33 -21.19
N PHE A 143 9.79 -0.15 -22.52
CA PHE A 143 10.49 -1.05 -23.43
C PHE A 143 11.70 -0.40 -24.11
N VAL A 144 11.72 0.92 -24.26
CA VAL A 144 12.87 1.60 -24.87
C VAL A 144 14.12 1.43 -24.00
N PRO A 145 15.28 1.06 -24.59
CA PRO A 145 16.52 0.95 -23.84
C PRO A 145 16.89 2.27 -23.16
N SER A 146 17.33 2.21 -21.91
CA SER A 146 17.65 3.38 -21.07
C SER A 146 16.43 4.24 -20.70
N ALA A 147 15.20 3.74 -20.84
CA ALA A 147 14.04 4.43 -20.31
C ALA A 147 14.08 4.45 -18.76
N GLU A 148 13.59 5.52 -18.14
CA GLU A 148 13.57 5.67 -16.67
C GLU A 148 12.88 4.49 -15.97
N LYS A 149 11.88 3.89 -16.62
CA LYS A 149 11.11 2.74 -16.12
C LYS A 149 11.28 1.51 -16.99
N GLU A 150 12.46 1.32 -17.57
CA GLU A 150 12.75 0.13 -18.37
C GLU A 150 12.46 -1.17 -17.57
N LEU A 151 11.70 -2.09 -18.17
CA LEU A 151 11.32 -3.35 -17.56
C LEU A 151 12.46 -4.39 -17.64
N HIS A 152 13.47 -4.24 -16.79
CA HIS A 152 14.62 -5.16 -16.74
C HIS A 152 14.25 -6.58 -16.28
N LEU A 153 13.17 -6.74 -15.51
CA LEU A 153 12.71 -8.04 -14.97
C LEU A 153 12.05 -8.95 -16.01
N LEU A 154 11.77 -8.45 -17.22
CA LEU A 154 11.21 -9.25 -18.31
C LEU A 154 12.31 -10.04 -19.03
N PRO A 155 12.02 -11.26 -19.53
CA PRO A 155 12.94 -11.99 -20.39
C PRO A 155 13.30 -11.19 -21.64
N ASP A 156 14.56 -11.21 -22.04
CA ASP A 156 15.06 -10.44 -23.18
C ASP A 156 14.35 -10.80 -24.48
N SER A 157 14.02 -12.08 -24.69
CA SER A 157 13.26 -12.55 -25.86
C SER A 157 11.90 -11.88 -26.00
N MET A 158 11.21 -11.64 -24.88
CA MET A 158 9.90 -10.99 -24.85
C MET A 158 10.03 -9.48 -25.09
N ARG A 159 11.06 -8.86 -24.49
CA ARG A 159 11.35 -7.43 -24.71
C ARG A 159 11.69 -7.18 -26.18
N GLU A 160 12.64 -7.93 -26.73
CA GLU A 160 13.06 -7.85 -28.12
C GLU A 160 11.92 -8.13 -29.10
N GLY A 161 11.02 -9.06 -28.78
CA GLY A 161 9.80 -9.31 -29.54
C GLY A 161 8.93 -8.06 -29.65
N VAL A 162 8.66 -7.41 -28.52
CA VAL A 162 7.90 -6.14 -28.50
C VAL A 162 8.65 -5.04 -29.25
N LEU A 163 9.97 -4.88 -29.08
CA LEU A 163 10.74 -3.83 -29.78
C LEU A 163 10.71 -4.01 -31.30
N ARG A 164 10.82 -5.25 -31.78
CA ARG A 164 10.86 -5.57 -33.21
C ARG A 164 9.51 -5.34 -33.89
N ASP A 165 8.43 -5.75 -33.22
CA ASP A 165 7.09 -5.77 -33.80
C ASP A 165 6.29 -4.50 -33.48
N PHE A 166 6.84 -3.58 -32.68
CA PHE A 166 6.15 -2.37 -32.26
C PHE A 166 5.81 -1.47 -33.45
N LYS A 167 4.51 -1.21 -33.60
CA LYS A 167 3.96 -0.15 -34.45
C LYS A 167 2.85 0.55 -33.65
N PRO A 168 2.84 1.90 -33.59
CA PRO A 168 1.80 2.63 -32.89
C PRO A 168 0.45 2.26 -33.52
N THR A 169 -0.38 1.54 -32.75
CA THR A 169 -1.67 0.98 -33.17
C THR A 169 -2.71 1.26 -32.10
N GLU A 170 -4.01 1.28 -32.46
CA GLU A 170 -5.10 1.61 -31.52
C GLU A 170 -5.29 0.50 -30.48
N ASN A 171 -4.87 -0.71 -30.81
CA ASN A 171 -5.03 -1.90 -29.99
C ASN A 171 -3.79 -2.13 -29.10
N PRO A 172 -3.93 -2.10 -27.76
CA PRO A 172 -2.83 -2.36 -26.83
C PRO A 172 -2.44 -3.85 -26.71
N ALA A 173 -2.92 -4.73 -27.60
CA ALA A 173 -2.72 -6.19 -27.52
C ALA A 173 -1.25 -6.64 -27.56
N ILE A 174 -0.35 -5.83 -28.14
CA ILE A 174 1.09 -6.11 -28.16
C ILE A 174 1.67 -6.26 -26.74
N PHE A 175 1.02 -5.66 -25.73
CA PHE A 175 1.46 -5.75 -24.34
C PHE A 175 0.83 -6.89 -23.55
N ASN A 176 -0.04 -7.72 -24.15
CA ASN A 176 -0.76 -8.76 -23.41
C ASN A 176 0.17 -9.82 -22.83
N GLU A 177 1.07 -10.37 -23.65
CA GLU A 177 2.05 -11.37 -23.19
C GLU A 177 2.97 -10.80 -22.09
N PRO A 178 3.62 -9.62 -22.26
CA PRO A 178 4.32 -8.94 -21.19
C PRO A 178 3.50 -8.73 -19.92
N LYS A 179 2.25 -8.30 -20.06
CA LYS A 179 1.36 -8.03 -18.93
C LYS A 179 1.01 -9.30 -18.16
N ASP A 180 0.77 -10.41 -18.83
CA ASP A 180 0.46 -11.69 -18.20
C ASP A 180 1.68 -12.23 -17.46
N TYR A 181 2.88 -12.11 -18.04
CA TYR A 181 4.13 -12.42 -17.35
C TYR A 181 4.32 -11.56 -16.10
N VAL A 182 4.10 -10.25 -16.20
CA VAL A 182 4.18 -9.34 -15.05
C VAL A 182 3.15 -9.69 -13.97
N HIS A 183 1.93 -10.07 -14.36
CA HIS A 183 0.93 -10.55 -13.40
C HIS A 183 1.42 -11.79 -12.64
N HIS A 184 2.06 -12.74 -13.33
CA HIS A 184 2.68 -13.90 -12.68
C HIS A 184 3.78 -13.52 -11.68
N LEU A 185 4.62 -12.50 -11.98
CA LEU A 185 5.62 -11.99 -11.05
C LEU A 185 4.98 -11.29 -9.83
N LEU A 186 3.93 -10.51 -10.05
CA LEU A 186 3.17 -9.88 -8.96
C LEU A 186 2.50 -10.95 -8.09
N GLN A 187 1.99 -12.03 -8.69
CA GLN A 187 1.36 -13.14 -8.00
C GLN A 187 2.36 -13.93 -7.14
N SER A 188 3.58 -14.16 -7.64
CA SER A 188 4.63 -14.87 -6.88
C SER A 188 5.11 -14.07 -5.66
N THR A 189 5.09 -12.73 -5.75
CA THR A 189 5.52 -11.83 -4.67
C THR A 189 4.40 -11.42 -3.72
N PHE A 190 3.14 -11.60 -4.11
CA PHE A 190 1.96 -11.23 -3.31
C PHE A 190 1.92 -11.83 -1.89
N PRO A 191 2.36 -13.09 -1.64
CA PRO A 191 2.43 -13.63 -0.27
C PRO A 191 3.35 -12.81 0.66
N LEU A 192 4.41 -12.18 0.13
CA LEU A 192 5.29 -11.31 0.92
C LEU A 192 4.54 -10.05 1.36
N PHE A 193 3.75 -9.45 0.47
CA PHE A 193 2.89 -8.33 0.82
C PHE A 193 1.89 -8.69 1.93
N LEU A 194 1.24 -9.85 1.82
CA LEU A 194 0.35 -10.32 2.88
C LEU A 194 1.10 -10.47 4.21
N ARG A 195 2.30 -11.04 4.22
CA ARG A 195 3.13 -11.11 5.44
C ARG A 195 3.39 -9.71 6.01
N TYR A 196 3.78 -8.73 5.20
CA TYR A 196 4.07 -7.39 5.69
C TYR A 196 2.86 -6.61 6.21
N LYS A 197 1.64 -6.84 5.70
CA LYS A 197 0.46 -6.05 6.08
C LYS A 197 -0.58 -6.80 6.93
N VAL A 198 -0.57 -8.12 6.91
CA VAL A 198 -1.47 -8.96 7.73
C VAL A 198 -0.80 -9.32 9.06
N LEU A 199 0.53 -9.49 9.06
CA LEU A 199 1.26 -9.89 10.25
C LEU A 199 1.93 -8.72 10.98
N MET A 200 2.17 -7.61 10.31
CA MET A 200 2.89 -6.49 10.92
C MET A 200 2.04 -5.25 10.77
N ASN A 201 2.04 -4.39 11.79
CA ASN A 201 1.39 -3.09 11.73
C ASN A 201 2.40 -1.94 11.69
N MET A 202 3.70 -2.25 11.77
CA MET A 202 4.77 -1.27 11.92
C MET A 202 5.79 -1.42 10.79
N THR A 203 6.28 -0.28 10.30
CA THR A 203 7.32 -0.21 9.25
C THR A 203 8.69 -0.60 9.79
N LEU A 204 9.61 -0.97 8.89
CA LEU A 204 10.96 -1.38 9.28
C LEU A 204 11.73 -0.26 9.98
N HIS A 205 11.62 0.97 9.50
CA HIS A 205 12.30 2.11 10.09
C HIS A 205 11.90 2.30 11.56
N GLN A 206 10.60 2.14 11.87
CA GLN A 206 10.14 2.18 13.26
C GLN A 206 10.53 0.96 14.08
N GLN A 207 10.56 -0.25 13.47
CA GLN A 207 11.07 -1.44 14.15
C GLN A 207 12.51 -1.24 14.61
N ILE A 208 13.39 -0.79 13.71
CA ILE A 208 14.79 -0.51 14.02
C ILE A 208 14.90 0.58 15.08
N GLY A 209 14.16 1.69 14.90
CA GLY A 209 14.13 2.79 15.86
C GLY A 209 13.71 2.35 17.27
N ARG A 210 12.67 1.51 17.37
CA ARG A 210 12.21 0.97 18.66
C ARG A 210 13.15 -0.03 19.28
N ILE A 211 13.82 -0.86 18.49
CA ILE A 211 14.87 -1.75 18.99
C ILE A 211 15.98 -0.91 19.62
N ALA A 212 16.45 0.13 18.91
CA ALA A 212 17.49 1.03 19.43
C ALA A 212 17.04 1.76 20.71
N CYS A 213 15.84 2.36 20.71
CA CYS A 213 15.27 3.00 21.91
C CYS A 213 15.06 2.01 23.06
N GLY A 214 14.68 0.78 22.76
CA GLY A 214 14.48 -0.29 23.72
C GLY A 214 15.77 -0.69 24.41
N LEU A 215 16.83 -0.94 23.65
CA LEU A 215 18.16 -1.24 24.17
C LEU A 215 18.71 -0.09 25.02
N PHE A 216 18.56 1.15 24.57
CA PHE A 216 18.97 2.33 25.33
C PHE A 216 18.16 2.48 26.63
N GLY A 217 16.84 2.31 26.58
CA GLY A 217 15.96 2.37 27.75
C GLY A 217 16.29 1.29 28.79
N LEU A 218 16.60 0.07 28.34
CA LEU A 218 17.06 -1.02 29.22
C LEU A 218 18.41 -0.70 29.86
N LEU A 219 19.37 -0.14 29.11
CA LEU A 219 20.65 0.28 29.65
C LEU A 219 20.45 1.30 30.78
N VAL A 220 19.72 2.39 30.51
CA VAL A 220 19.44 3.44 31.51
C VAL A 220 18.68 2.87 32.69
N GLY A 221 17.67 2.05 32.44
CA GLY A 221 16.82 1.48 33.50
C GLY A 221 17.57 0.54 34.43
N PHE A 222 18.38 -0.37 33.89
CA PHE A 222 19.23 -1.23 34.69
C PHE A 222 20.31 -0.43 35.43
N SER A 223 20.96 0.53 34.77
CA SER A 223 21.94 1.40 35.45
C SER A 223 21.31 2.15 36.62
N LEU A 224 20.07 2.65 36.48
CA LEU A 224 19.37 3.35 37.54
C LEU A 224 18.97 2.40 38.68
N GLU A 225 18.35 1.26 38.38
CA GLU A 225 18.01 0.24 39.40
C GLU A 225 19.24 -0.20 40.20
N PHE A 226 20.31 -0.62 39.51
CA PHE A 226 21.54 -1.06 40.18
C PHE A 226 22.14 0.06 41.06
N SER A 227 22.12 1.30 40.58
CA SER A 227 22.58 2.45 41.37
C SER A 227 21.75 2.66 42.63
N LEU A 228 20.42 2.55 42.55
CA LEU A 228 19.52 2.69 43.71
C LEU A 228 19.66 1.53 44.71
N ILE A 229 19.89 0.31 44.21
CA ILE A 229 20.16 -0.89 45.02
C ILE A 229 21.49 -0.76 45.76
N PHE A 230 22.57 -0.36 45.06
CA PHE A 230 23.90 -0.19 45.64
C PHE A 230 24.00 1.01 46.59
N LEU A 231 23.23 2.09 46.38
CA LEU A 231 23.17 3.18 47.34
C LEU A 231 22.32 2.82 48.58
N ASN A 232 21.62 1.69 48.54
CA ASN A 232 20.72 1.19 49.58
C ASN A 232 19.70 2.24 50.03
N ILE A 233 19.09 2.95 49.07
CA ILE A 233 18.13 4.02 49.39
C ILE A 233 16.94 3.45 50.17
N GLN A 234 16.57 4.17 51.23
CA GLN A 234 15.34 4.00 52.00
C GLN A 234 14.42 5.21 51.77
N PRO A 235 13.10 5.02 51.68
CA PRO A 235 12.37 3.77 51.75
C PRO A 235 12.49 2.94 50.45
N TRP A 236 12.36 1.61 50.54
CA TRP A 236 12.61 0.66 49.43
C TRP A 236 11.78 0.92 48.17
N GLN A 237 10.58 1.50 48.32
CA GLN A 237 9.68 1.83 47.22
C GLN A 237 10.28 2.83 46.23
N LYS A 238 11.26 3.65 46.66
CA LYS A 238 11.97 4.56 45.74
C LYS A 238 12.78 3.81 44.67
N ARG A 239 13.13 2.55 44.92
CA ARG A 239 13.85 1.70 43.94
C ARG A 239 12.97 1.42 42.72
N LEU A 240 11.67 1.23 42.93
CA LEU A 240 10.68 0.93 41.88
C LEU A 240 10.60 1.99 40.78
N TRP A 241 11.15 3.19 40.95
CA TRP A 241 11.24 4.18 39.86
C TRP A 241 12.08 3.68 38.68
N GLY A 242 13.02 2.75 38.90
CA GLY A 242 13.79 2.13 37.83
C GLY A 242 12.98 1.18 36.95
N ILE A 243 11.81 0.72 37.39
CA ILE A 243 10.96 -0.13 36.55
C ILE A 243 10.39 0.61 35.34
N PHE A 244 10.18 1.94 35.42
CA PHE A 244 9.61 2.70 34.31
C PHE A 244 10.49 2.67 33.05
N PRO A 245 11.78 3.05 33.10
CA PRO A 245 12.67 2.93 31.94
C PRO A 245 12.87 1.48 31.50
N ILE A 246 12.89 0.51 32.43
CA ILE A 246 12.99 -0.93 32.09
C ILE A 246 11.74 -1.38 31.32
N ALA A 247 10.54 -1.10 31.81
CA ALA A 247 9.28 -1.47 31.18
C ALA A 247 9.12 -0.79 29.82
N PHE A 248 9.49 0.50 29.70
CA PHE A 248 9.56 1.18 28.41
C PHE A 248 10.56 0.51 27.46
N GLY A 249 11.74 0.13 27.96
CA GLY A 249 12.77 -0.59 27.23
C GLY A 249 12.27 -1.93 26.68
N VAL A 250 11.64 -2.75 27.53
CA VAL A 250 11.01 -4.03 27.16
C VAL A 250 9.91 -3.82 26.14
N PHE A 251 9.01 -2.86 26.36
CA PHE A 251 7.93 -2.55 25.42
C PHE A 251 8.48 -2.20 24.03
N CYS A 252 9.43 -1.25 23.95
CA CYS A 252 10.04 -0.85 22.68
C CYS A 252 10.80 -2.00 22.02
N LEU A 253 11.57 -2.78 22.78
CA LEU A 253 12.34 -3.89 22.24
C LEU A 253 11.44 -5.00 21.68
N VAL A 254 10.45 -5.46 22.45
CA VAL A 254 9.56 -6.56 22.04
C VAL A 254 8.65 -6.13 20.88
N THR A 255 8.07 -4.92 20.93
CA THR A 255 7.25 -4.41 19.81
C THR A 255 8.08 -4.21 18.54
N GLY A 256 9.33 -3.75 18.68
CA GLY A 256 10.29 -3.61 17.60
C GLY A 256 10.65 -4.94 16.94
N LEU A 257 10.99 -5.96 17.75
CA LEU A 257 11.32 -7.30 17.25
C LEU A 257 10.12 -8.04 16.65
N ALA A 258 8.93 -7.86 17.23
CA ALA A 258 7.70 -8.48 16.72
C ALA A 258 7.16 -7.79 15.45
N GLY A 259 7.56 -6.54 15.18
CA GLY A 259 6.98 -5.73 14.12
C GLY A 259 5.51 -5.38 14.33
N LEU A 260 5.05 -5.48 15.58
CA LEU A 260 3.66 -5.31 15.98
C LEU A 260 3.57 -4.45 17.23
N ASP A 261 2.97 -3.28 17.11
CA ASP A 261 2.60 -2.43 18.25
C ASP A 261 1.17 -2.78 18.72
N PRO A 262 1.00 -3.37 19.92
CA PRO A 262 -0.31 -3.75 20.44
C PRO A 262 -1.17 -2.54 20.81
N THR A 263 -0.58 -1.42 21.22
CA THR A 263 -1.32 -0.20 21.57
C THR A 263 -2.02 0.38 20.34
N TRP A 264 -1.35 0.40 19.19
CA TRP A 264 -1.94 0.88 17.94
C TRP A 264 -3.07 0.01 17.43
N VAL A 265 -2.93 -1.32 17.54
CA VAL A 265 -3.98 -2.25 17.11
C VAL A 265 -5.16 -2.23 18.07
N LEU A 266 -4.92 -2.39 19.37
CA LEU A 266 -5.97 -2.60 20.37
C LEU A 266 -6.70 -1.30 20.74
N CYS A 267 -5.97 -0.20 20.93
CA CYS A 267 -6.58 1.06 21.35
C CYS A 267 -7.10 1.87 20.16
N PHE A 268 -6.34 1.93 19.07
CA PHE A 268 -6.62 2.85 17.96
C PHE A 268 -7.14 2.15 16.69
N HIS A 269 -7.02 0.83 16.58
CA HIS A 269 -7.37 0.08 15.37
C HIS A 269 -6.67 0.59 14.11
N VAL A 270 -5.41 1.01 14.26
CA VAL A 270 -4.60 1.55 13.16
C VAL A 270 -3.41 0.66 12.83
N SER A 271 -3.01 0.70 11.56
CA SER A 271 -1.78 0.13 11.05
C SER A 271 -0.99 1.21 10.33
N GLU A 272 0.32 1.17 10.50
CA GLU A 272 1.23 2.06 9.80
C GLU A 272 1.33 1.68 8.31
N THR A 273 1.24 2.69 7.45
CA THR A 273 1.39 2.55 5.99
C THR A 273 2.81 2.87 5.58
N THR A 274 3.25 4.09 5.89
CA THR A 274 4.63 4.59 5.81
C THR A 274 5.01 5.18 7.17
N THR A 275 6.30 5.47 7.40
CA THR A 275 6.79 5.95 8.70
C THR A 275 5.96 7.14 9.22
N PHE A 276 5.33 6.97 10.39
CA PHE A 276 4.40 7.89 11.06
C PHE A 276 3.13 8.27 10.26
N ARG A 277 2.74 7.48 9.28
CA ARG A 277 1.45 7.59 8.58
C ARG A 277 0.63 6.35 8.85
N PHE A 278 -0.58 6.58 9.33
CA PHE A 278 -1.47 5.52 9.80
C PHE A 278 -2.69 5.41 8.91
N ASN A 279 -3.19 4.19 8.77
CA ASN A 279 -4.46 3.89 8.14
C ASN A 279 -5.28 2.99 9.05
N THR A 280 -6.60 3.18 9.05
CA THR A 280 -7.51 2.38 9.87
C THR A 280 -7.58 0.95 9.32
N ILE A 281 -7.61 -0.03 10.21
CA ILE A 281 -7.75 -1.44 9.86
C ILE A 281 -9.23 -1.71 9.57
N CYS A 282 -9.60 -1.70 8.29
CA CYS A 282 -10.97 -1.86 7.83
C CYS A 282 -11.30 -3.29 7.35
N GLN A 283 -10.28 -4.09 7.03
CA GLN A 283 -10.46 -5.48 6.63
C GLN A 283 -10.66 -6.36 7.89
N PRO A 284 -11.84 -6.99 8.07
CA PRO A 284 -12.21 -7.64 9.33
C PRO A 284 -11.33 -8.85 9.67
N TYR A 285 -11.08 -9.75 8.70
CA TYR A 285 -10.22 -10.91 8.93
C TYR A 285 -8.79 -10.52 9.38
N VAL A 286 -8.25 -9.48 8.76
CA VAL A 286 -6.90 -8.97 9.09
C VAL A 286 -6.90 -8.31 10.45
N LYS A 287 -7.99 -7.62 10.81
CA LYS A 287 -8.18 -7.07 12.17
C LYS A 287 -8.14 -8.18 13.21
N ASP A 288 -8.84 -9.29 13.00
CA ASP A 288 -8.88 -10.39 13.97
C ASP A 288 -7.49 -11.02 14.17
N ILE A 289 -6.74 -11.22 13.08
CA ILE A 289 -5.35 -11.72 13.13
C ILE A 289 -4.45 -10.76 13.92
N LEU A 290 -4.51 -9.47 13.60
CA LEU A 290 -3.68 -8.46 14.27
C LEU A 290 -4.04 -8.36 15.75
N VAL A 291 -5.32 -8.32 16.12
CA VAL A 291 -5.78 -8.26 17.52
C VAL A 291 -5.30 -9.47 18.30
N SER A 292 -5.49 -10.69 17.78
CA SER A 292 -5.06 -11.92 18.46
C SER A 292 -3.56 -11.89 18.73
N ARG A 293 -2.75 -11.53 17.74
CA ARG A 293 -1.29 -11.44 17.90
C ARG A 293 -0.87 -10.29 18.80
N SER A 294 -1.56 -9.16 18.77
CA SER A 294 -1.30 -8.03 19.66
C SER A 294 -1.54 -8.39 21.12
N ILE A 295 -2.56 -9.20 21.42
CA ILE A 295 -2.79 -9.72 22.78
C ILE A 295 -1.61 -10.58 23.22
N VAL A 296 -1.15 -11.51 22.38
CA VAL A 296 0.01 -12.37 22.70
C VAL A 296 1.27 -11.54 22.95
N VAL A 297 1.57 -10.57 22.08
CA VAL A 297 2.73 -9.67 22.23
C VAL A 297 2.61 -8.86 23.53
N LEU A 298 1.43 -8.33 23.84
CA LEU A 298 1.19 -7.59 25.07
C LEU A 298 1.37 -8.47 26.32
N THR A 299 0.90 -9.72 26.28
CA THR A 299 1.11 -10.70 27.35
C THR A 299 2.60 -10.98 27.54
N ILE A 300 3.38 -11.15 26.47
CA ILE A 300 4.83 -11.34 26.56
C ILE A 300 5.51 -10.12 27.19
N ILE A 301 5.16 -8.90 26.77
CA ILE A 301 5.69 -7.66 27.35
C ILE A 301 5.41 -7.61 28.84
N PHE A 302 4.16 -7.86 29.24
CA PHE A 302 3.75 -7.86 30.64
C PHE A 302 4.52 -8.90 31.47
N LEU A 303 4.62 -10.15 30.98
CA LEU A 303 5.33 -11.23 31.67
C LEU A 303 6.82 -10.90 31.83
N LEU A 304 7.48 -10.42 30.77
CA LEU A 304 8.89 -10.04 30.83
C LEU A 304 9.13 -8.89 31.81
N SER A 305 8.30 -7.84 31.77
CA SER A 305 8.39 -6.73 32.72
C SER A 305 8.11 -7.17 34.17
N ALA A 306 7.14 -8.08 34.39
CA ALA A 306 6.82 -8.60 35.71
C ALA A 306 7.95 -9.48 36.27
N ILE A 307 8.56 -10.34 35.44
CA ILE A 307 9.73 -11.14 35.83
C ILE A 307 10.88 -10.24 36.24
N LEU A 308 11.21 -9.22 35.44
CA LEU A 308 12.26 -8.26 35.79
C LEU A 308 11.94 -7.52 37.09
N LEU A 309 10.70 -7.07 37.28
CA LEU A 309 10.26 -6.43 38.52
C LEU A 309 10.47 -7.34 39.73
N VAL A 310 10.05 -8.61 39.65
CA VAL A 310 10.23 -9.59 40.74
C VAL A 310 11.72 -9.77 41.04
N VAL A 311 12.58 -9.89 40.03
CA VAL A 311 14.03 -10.02 40.22
C VAL A 311 14.60 -8.81 40.96
N PHE A 312 14.28 -7.58 40.53
CA PHE A 312 14.80 -6.37 41.18
C PHE A 312 14.21 -6.12 42.58
N CYS A 313 12.97 -6.51 42.84
CA CYS A 313 12.40 -6.44 44.20
C CYS A 313 13.07 -7.42 45.17
N ASN A 314 13.52 -8.59 44.70
CA ASN A 314 14.16 -9.60 45.54
C ASN A 314 15.65 -9.34 45.78
N LEU A 315 16.28 -8.41 45.05
CA LEU A 315 17.69 -8.10 45.21
C LEU A 315 17.92 -7.28 46.50
N PRO A 316 18.65 -7.83 47.50
CA PRO A 316 18.93 -7.09 48.73
C PRO A 316 19.89 -5.93 48.45
N GLY A 317 19.60 -4.77 49.04
CA GLY A 317 20.50 -3.61 48.95
C GLY A 317 21.71 -3.80 49.83
N LYS A 318 22.92 -3.70 49.27
CA LYS A 318 24.17 -3.63 50.03
C LYS A 318 24.92 -2.39 49.59
N ARG A 319 25.24 -1.51 50.56
CA ARG A 319 26.05 -0.33 50.31
C ARG A 319 27.47 -0.76 49.97
N LEU A 320 27.92 -0.45 48.75
CA LEU A 320 29.29 -0.67 48.31
C LEU A 320 30.26 0.29 49.00
#